data_AF-A0A958KJ10-F1
#
_entry.id   AF-A0A958KJ10-F1
#
_cell.length_a   1.000
_cell.length_b   1.000
_cell.length_c   1.000
_cell.angle_alpha   90.00
_cell.angle_beta   90.00
_cell.angle_gamma   90.00
#
_symmetry.space_group_name_H-M   'P 1'
#
loop_
_entity.id
_entity.type
_entity.pdbx_description
1 polymer ?
#
loop_
_entity_poly.entity_id
_entity_poly.type
_entity_poly.pdbx_seq_one_letter_code
_entity_poly.pdbx_strand_id
1 'polypeptide(L)'
;MRLNFSVLALLLCFAAGCGSASQDDLVFVDDGSAAQTPSGTTSATSDDDIVVPPLPEPTAPVESSGFEVAEQTQGTTAGLSSSSISWFLWKPVSDSDGNVVVLVDPVGVTVVATGSAGAETLRDVGPSNDRGTTARGSVPGCRFGRNVIVEFYDSRGRIVPIVNGNYRVQVPDGCQRAEFRL
;
A
#
# COMPACT_ATOMS: atom_id res chain seq x y z
N MET A 1 37.04 -36.14 1.00
CA MET A 1 38.22 -35.46 0.41
C MET A 1 37.81 -34.06 -0.02
N ARG A 2 38.50 -33.06 0.56
CA ARG A 2 38.68 -31.65 0.15
C ARG A 2 37.44 -30.72 -0.01
N LEU A 3 37.35 -29.81 0.97
CA LEU A 3 36.76 -28.47 0.90
C LEU A 3 37.38 -27.62 -0.21
N ASN A 4 36.66 -26.56 -0.63
CA ASN A 4 37.12 -25.19 -1.01
C ASN A 4 36.13 -24.53 -2.00
N PHE A 5 35.85 -23.21 -2.07
CA PHE A 5 36.36 -21.99 -1.44
C PHE A 5 35.26 -20.89 -1.52
N SER A 6 35.23 -20.02 -0.51
CA SER A 6 34.59 -18.69 -0.47
C SER A 6 35.39 -17.66 -1.28
N VAL A 7 34.75 -16.71 -2.01
CA VAL A 7 35.22 -15.34 -2.43
C VAL A 7 34.00 -14.62 -3.07
N LEU A 8 33.30 -13.68 -2.44
CA LEU A 8 33.55 -12.22 -2.32
C LEU A 8 33.96 -11.50 -3.62
N ALA A 9 33.01 -10.86 -4.33
CA ALA A 9 33.32 -9.84 -5.33
C ALA A 9 32.53 -8.55 -5.04
N LEU A 10 33.33 -7.53 -4.71
CA LEU A 10 33.07 -6.11 -4.50
C LEU A 10 33.17 -5.36 -5.85
N LEU A 11 32.70 -4.09 -5.90
CA LEU A 11 32.94 -3.04 -6.93
C LEU A 11 32.10 -3.15 -8.25
N LEU A 12 31.60 -2.08 -8.91
CA LEU A 12 31.94 -0.65 -8.91
C LEU A 12 30.83 0.17 -9.61
N CYS A 13 30.75 1.46 -9.27
CA CYS A 13 30.00 2.52 -9.96
C CYS A 13 30.22 2.55 -11.49
N PHE A 14 29.18 2.94 -12.23
CA PHE A 14 29.36 3.72 -13.45
C PHE A 14 28.48 4.97 -13.42
N ALA A 15 29.16 6.10 -13.54
CA ALA A 15 28.63 7.44 -13.75
C ALA A 15 28.20 7.62 -15.21
N ALA A 16 27.21 8.50 -15.44
CA ALA A 16 27.17 9.55 -16.47
C ALA A 16 25.72 9.89 -16.85
N GLY A 17 25.26 11.08 -16.49
CA GLY A 17 23.94 11.60 -16.86
C GLY A 17 23.74 13.03 -16.38
N CYS A 18 24.63 13.91 -16.83
CA CYS A 18 24.64 15.34 -16.59
C CYS A 18 23.42 16.02 -17.24
N GLY A 19 22.79 16.98 -16.55
CA GLY A 19 21.64 17.74 -17.06
C GLY A 19 21.44 19.06 -16.31
N SER A 20 22.33 20.00 -16.60
CA SER A 20 22.26 21.48 -16.51
C SER A 20 21.46 22.15 -15.39
N ALA A 21 22.21 22.82 -14.51
CA ALA A 21 21.76 23.87 -13.61
C ALA A 21 21.42 25.17 -14.38
N SER A 22 20.34 25.85 -13.99
CA SER A 22 20.22 27.30 -14.14
C SER A 22 20.55 27.93 -12.78
N GLN A 23 21.69 28.60 -12.73
CA GLN A 23 22.10 29.54 -11.68
C GLN A 23 21.27 30.81 -11.82
N ASP A 24 20.57 31.19 -10.75
CA ASP A 24 20.33 32.58 -10.35
C ASP A 24 20.18 32.53 -8.82
N ASP A 25 21.24 32.78 -8.03
CA ASP A 25 21.78 34.07 -7.59
C ASP A 25 21.19 34.53 -6.23
N LEU A 26 22.08 34.49 -5.22
CA LEU A 26 22.13 35.24 -3.93
C LEU A 26 21.01 34.95 -2.90
N VAL A 27 21.26 34.93 -1.58
CA VAL A 27 22.23 35.65 -0.74
C VAL A 27 22.55 34.79 0.49
N PHE A 28 23.82 34.67 0.87
CA PHE A 28 24.24 34.10 2.14
C PHE A 28 24.08 35.13 3.26
N VAL A 29 23.28 34.81 4.27
CA VAL A 29 23.39 35.40 5.61
C VAL A 29 23.81 34.27 6.53
N ASP A 30 25.12 34.25 6.79
CA ASP A 30 25.76 33.48 7.85
C ASP A 30 25.72 34.35 9.12
N ASP A 31 25.10 33.85 10.18
CA ASP A 31 25.47 34.24 11.54
C ASP A 31 25.22 33.04 12.46
N GLY A 32 26.31 32.51 13.00
CA GLY A 32 26.33 31.26 13.72
C GLY A 32 25.56 31.29 15.05
N SER A 33 25.21 30.11 15.54
CA SER A 33 25.10 29.92 16.98
C SER A 33 25.17 28.45 17.38
N ALA A 34 26.25 28.18 18.09
CA ALA A 34 26.38 27.29 19.24
C ALA A 34 25.70 25.90 19.18
N ALA A 35 26.57 24.90 19.15
CA ALA A 35 26.32 23.58 19.72
C ALA A 35 25.64 23.68 21.08
N GLN A 36 24.45 23.09 21.20
CA GLN A 36 23.89 22.67 22.47
C GLN A 36 23.50 21.20 22.34
N THR A 37 24.28 20.35 23.01
CA THR A 37 23.87 18.99 23.37
C THR A 37 22.87 19.07 24.52
N PRO A 38 21.64 18.57 24.38
CA PRO A 38 20.79 18.34 25.53
C PRO A 38 21.20 17.04 26.21
N SER A 39 22.04 17.16 27.24
CA SER A 39 22.07 16.18 28.35
C SER A 39 20.86 16.44 29.23
N GLY A 40 19.84 15.59 29.10
CA GLY A 40 18.61 15.64 29.90
C GLY A 40 18.30 14.28 30.49
N THR A 41 18.87 14.03 31.66
CA THR A 41 18.45 13.01 32.63
C THR A 41 17.05 13.33 33.15
N THR A 42 16.12 12.38 33.14
CA THR A 42 15.10 12.28 34.21
C THR A 42 14.72 10.83 34.46
N SER A 43 14.69 10.54 35.76
CA SER A 43 14.45 9.28 36.42
C SER A 43 13.07 8.68 36.12
N ALA A 44 13.05 7.38 35.90
CA ALA A 44 11.84 6.57 35.95
C ALA A 44 11.64 6.07 37.39
N THR A 45 10.71 6.67 38.13
CA THR A 45 10.03 6.07 39.28
C THR A 45 8.72 6.82 39.52
N SER A 46 7.61 6.23 39.08
CA SER A 46 6.28 6.43 39.66
C SER A 46 5.49 5.16 39.40
N ASP A 47 5.35 4.36 40.45
CA ASP A 47 4.34 3.32 40.60
C ASP A 47 2.96 3.99 40.59
N ASP A 48 2.36 4.12 39.41
CA ASP A 48 0.94 4.42 39.30
C ASP A 48 0.16 3.11 39.36
N ASP A 49 -0.55 2.93 40.48
CA ASP A 49 -1.60 1.94 40.69
C ASP A 49 -2.52 1.89 39.46
N ILE A 50 -2.35 0.85 38.64
CA ILE A 50 -3.30 0.51 37.59
C ILE A 50 -4.57 0.04 38.28
N VAL A 51 -5.50 0.98 38.50
CA VAL A 51 -6.89 0.69 38.81
C VAL A 51 -7.48 -0.04 37.60
N VAL A 52 -7.46 -1.37 37.64
CA VAL A 52 -8.11 -2.23 36.65
C VAL A 52 -9.62 -1.98 36.75
N PRO A 53 -10.28 -1.39 35.74
CA PRO A 53 -11.72 -1.23 35.77
C PRO A 53 -12.39 -2.62 35.77
N PRO A 54 -13.53 -2.77 36.45
CA PRO A 54 -14.27 -4.03 36.48
C PRO A 54 -14.62 -4.46 35.05
N LEU A 55 -14.37 -5.75 34.78
CA LEU A 55 -14.66 -6.41 33.52
C LEU A 55 -16.16 -6.21 33.20
N PRO A 56 -16.53 -5.72 32.00
CA PRO A 56 -17.94 -5.57 31.64
C PRO A 56 -18.63 -6.94 31.67
N GLU A 57 -19.78 -7.01 32.32
CA GLU A 57 -20.65 -8.19 32.30
C GLU A 57 -20.98 -8.57 30.85
N PRO A 58 -21.12 -9.88 30.55
CA PRO A 58 -21.51 -10.35 29.23
C PRO A 58 -22.90 -9.83 28.88
N THR A 59 -22.95 -8.81 28.02
CA THR A 59 -24.19 -8.31 27.44
C THR A 59 -24.88 -9.44 26.68
N ALA A 60 -26.14 -9.67 27.03
CA ALA A 60 -27.00 -10.68 26.44
C ALA A 60 -27.00 -10.63 24.89
N PRO A 61 -27.24 -11.77 24.22
CA PRO A 61 -27.33 -11.82 22.76
C PRO A 61 -28.44 -10.88 22.26
N VAL A 62 -28.04 -9.89 21.45
CA VAL A 62 -28.96 -9.04 20.69
C VAL A 62 -29.74 -9.93 19.72
N GLU A 63 -31.05 -10.03 19.94
CA GLU A 63 -31.96 -10.66 19.00
C GLU A 63 -32.07 -9.81 17.74
N SER A 64 -31.55 -10.37 16.65
CA SER A 64 -31.57 -9.82 15.30
C SER A 64 -33.01 -9.67 14.82
N SER A 65 -33.48 -8.42 14.74
CA SER A 65 -34.78 -8.06 14.18
C SER A 65 -34.57 -7.40 12.82
N GLY A 66 -34.94 -8.14 11.77
CA GLY A 66 -35.46 -7.63 10.49
C GLY A 66 -34.66 -6.55 9.77
N PHE A 67 -33.68 -6.96 8.96
CA PHE A 67 -33.23 -6.12 7.85
C PHE A 67 -34.06 -6.47 6.61
N GLU A 68 -34.89 -5.53 6.18
CA GLU A 68 -35.63 -5.60 4.92
C GLU A 68 -34.63 -5.64 3.76
N VAL A 69 -34.67 -6.75 3.02
CA VAL A 69 -33.86 -6.95 1.83
C VAL A 69 -34.40 -6.01 0.76
N ALA A 70 -33.81 -4.82 0.67
CA ALA A 70 -33.94 -3.99 -0.51
C ALA A 70 -33.43 -4.79 -1.70
N GLU A 71 -34.36 -5.08 -2.61
CA GLU A 71 -34.15 -5.72 -3.91
C GLU A 71 -33.00 -5.01 -4.64
N GLN A 72 -31.79 -5.57 -4.53
CA GLN A 72 -30.67 -5.16 -5.34
C GLN A 72 -31.01 -5.54 -6.78
N THR A 73 -31.41 -4.52 -7.52
CA THR A 73 -31.62 -4.56 -8.96
C THR A 73 -30.46 -5.31 -9.61
N GLN A 74 -30.80 -6.42 -10.25
CA GLN A 74 -29.91 -7.26 -11.05
C GLN A 74 -29.30 -6.42 -12.18
N GLY A 75 -28.20 -5.74 -11.87
CA GLY A 75 -27.31 -5.15 -12.86
C GLY A 75 -26.44 -6.25 -13.43
N THR A 76 -26.87 -6.78 -14.57
CA THR A 76 -26.08 -7.50 -15.58
C THR A 76 -25.05 -8.48 -15.00
N THR A 77 -25.41 -9.77 -14.98
CA THR A 77 -24.47 -10.88 -14.81
C THR A 77 -23.40 -10.82 -15.92
N ALA A 78 -22.39 -9.98 -15.73
CA ALA A 78 -21.14 -10.05 -16.45
C ALA A 78 -20.58 -11.42 -16.13
N GLY A 79 -20.74 -12.35 -17.07
CA GLY A 79 -20.15 -13.67 -16.98
C GLY A 79 -18.71 -13.49 -16.55
N LEU A 80 -18.31 -14.24 -15.53
CA LEU A 80 -16.93 -14.39 -15.09
C LEU A 80 -16.13 -14.91 -16.28
N SER A 81 -15.78 -14.01 -17.20
CA SER A 81 -14.78 -14.26 -18.21
C SER A 81 -13.54 -14.72 -17.45
N SER A 82 -12.74 -15.57 -18.09
CA SER A 82 -11.39 -15.95 -17.68
C SER A 82 -10.49 -14.71 -17.59
N SER A 83 -10.86 -13.80 -16.71
CA SER A 83 -10.36 -12.46 -16.56
C SER A 83 -8.95 -12.62 -16.03
N SER A 84 -8.00 -12.20 -16.83
CA SER A 84 -6.61 -12.08 -16.43
C SER A 84 -6.26 -10.61 -16.34
N ILE A 85 -5.39 -10.27 -15.39
CA ILE A 85 -4.96 -8.88 -15.21
C ILE A 85 -4.00 -8.52 -16.35
N SER A 86 -4.47 -7.67 -17.26
CA SER A 86 -3.72 -7.17 -18.43
C SER A 86 -2.99 -5.86 -18.12
N TRP A 87 -3.52 -5.06 -17.19
CA TRP A 87 -3.02 -3.74 -16.88
C TRP A 87 -3.17 -3.43 -15.39
N PHE A 88 -2.16 -2.76 -14.85
CA PHE A 88 -2.07 -2.40 -13.43
C PHE A 88 -1.35 -1.07 -13.27
N LEU A 89 -1.89 -0.22 -12.40
CA LEU A 89 -1.27 1.03 -12.00
C LEU A 89 -1.42 1.25 -10.50
N TRP A 90 -0.28 1.37 -9.81
CA TRP A 90 -0.16 1.85 -8.44
C TRP A 90 0.14 3.35 -8.41
N LYS A 91 -0.79 4.14 -7.87
CA LYS A 91 -0.58 5.55 -7.53
C LYS A 91 -0.41 5.68 -6.01
N PRO A 92 0.78 6.02 -5.50
CA PRO A 92 1.05 6.08 -4.06
C PRO A 92 0.23 7.15 -3.34
N VAL A 93 -0.05 8.26 -4.01
CA VAL A 93 -0.84 9.38 -3.48
C VAL A 93 -1.83 9.81 -4.55
N SER A 94 -3.11 9.80 -4.19
CA SER A 94 -4.19 10.34 -5.00
C SER A 94 -4.25 11.87 -4.89
N ASP A 95 -4.53 12.52 -6.00
CA ASP A 95 -4.74 13.97 -6.04
C ASP A 95 -6.03 14.39 -5.31
N SER A 96 -6.97 13.47 -5.05
CA SER A 96 -8.25 13.78 -4.42
C SER A 96 -8.26 13.68 -2.90
N ASP A 97 -7.65 12.64 -2.34
CA ASP A 97 -7.75 12.28 -0.92
C ASP A 97 -6.41 11.93 -0.27
N GLY A 98 -5.31 12.00 -1.02
CA GLY A 98 -3.97 11.66 -0.54
C GLY A 98 -3.73 10.16 -0.31
N ASN A 99 -4.71 9.29 -0.56
CA ASN A 99 -4.59 7.85 -0.32
C ASN A 99 -4.06 7.10 -1.54
N VAL A 100 -3.67 5.84 -1.36
CA VAL A 100 -3.28 4.98 -2.48
C VAL A 100 -4.47 4.72 -3.40
N VAL A 101 -4.22 4.74 -4.71
CA VAL A 101 -5.17 4.29 -5.72
C VAL A 101 -4.52 3.22 -6.58
N VAL A 102 -5.23 2.10 -6.76
CA VAL A 102 -4.86 1.04 -7.69
C VAL A 102 -5.90 1.01 -8.82
N LEU A 103 -5.43 1.10 -10.06
CA LEU A 103 -6.27 0.93 -11.24
C LEU A 103 -5.88 -0.39 -11.90
N VAL A 104 -6.86 -1.20 -12.27
CA VAL A 104 -6.64 -2.55 -12.79
C VAL A 104 -7.69 -2.92 -13.82
N ASP A 105 -7.28 -3.54 -14.92
CA ASP A 105 -8.17 -4.15 -15.91
C ASP A 105 -8.20 -5.67 -15.67
N PRO A 106 -9.36 -6.31 -15.42
CA PRO A 106 -10.74 -5.87 -15.71
C PRO A 106 -11.54 -5.26 -14.54
N VAL A 107 -12.80 -4.87 -14.86
CA VAL A 107 -13.81 -4.40 -13.89
C VAL A 107 -14.24 -5.50 -12.90
N GLY A 108 -14.62 -5.12 -11.68
CA GLY A 108 -15.19 -6.03 -10.68
C GLY A 108 -14.17 -6.91 -9.97
N VAL A 109 -12.91 -6.48 -9.91
CA VAL A 109 -11.82 -7.20 -9.24
C VAL A 109 -11.57 -6.59 -7.86
N THR A 110 -11.55 -7.43 -6.83
CA THR A 110 -11.14 -7.03 -5.48
C THR A 110 -9.62 -6.95 -5.41
N VAL A 111 -9.09 -5.83 -4.92
CA VAL A 111 -7.64 -5.60 -4.80
C VAL A 111 -7.24 -5.67 -3.33
N VAL A 112 -6.22 -6.47 -3.02
CA VAL A 112 -5.63 -6.55 -1.67
C VAL A 112 -4.16 -6.14 -1.74
N ALA A 113 -3.77 -5.16 -0.94
CA ALA A 113 -2.37 -4.72 -0.82
C ALA A 113 -1.81 -5.15 0.53
N THR A 114 -0.64 -5.80 0.52
CA THR A 114 0.04 -6.30 1.72
C THR A 114 1.45 -5.72 1.80
N GLY A 115 1.78 -5.09 2.92
CA GLY A 115 3.10 -4.49 3.17
C GLY A 115 3.39 -4.29 4.66
N SER A 116 4.25 -3.34 5.00
CA SER A 116 4.64 -3.03 6.38
C SER A 116 3.48 -2.51 7.24
N ALA A 117 2.44 -1.92 6.64
CA ALA A 117 1.22 -1.51 7.34
C ALA A 117 0.22 -2.66 7.57
N GLY A 118 0.56 -3.89 7.17
CA GLY A 118 -0.37 -5.03 7.15
C GLY A 118 -1.02 -5.23 5.79
N ALA A 119 -2.11 -6.00 5.77
CA ALA A 119 -2.92 -6.25 4.59
C ALA A 119 -4.17 -5.38 4.61
N GLU A 120 -4.49 -4.76 3.47
CA GLU A 120 -5.68 -3.93 3.29
C GLU A 120 -6.43 -4.39 2.04
N THR A 121 -7.73 -4.62 2.16
CA THR A 121 -8.63 -4.78 1.01
C THR A 121 -9.09 -3.39 0.57
N LEU A 122 -8.70 -2.99 -0.64
CA LEU A 122 -9.00 -1.67 -1.15
C LEU A 122 -10.45 -1.60 -1.59
N ARG A 123 -11.09 -0.45 -1.35
CA ARG A 123 -12.48 -0.21 -1.73
C ARG A 123 -12.58 0.10 -3.22
N ASP A 124 -13.32 -0.72 -3.96
CA ASP A 124 -13.70 -0.41 -5.34
C ASP A 124 -14.63 0.81 -5.38
N VAL A 125 -14.25 1.84 -6.14
CA VAL A 125 -15.05 3.05 -6.36
C VAL A 125 -15.65 3.11 -7.77
N GLY A 126 -15.63 2.00 -8.49
CA GLY A 126 -16.17 1.83 -9.83
C GLY A 126 -15.13 2.04 -10.93
N PRO A 127 -15.59 2.01 -12.19
CA PRO A 127 -14.68 2.07 -13.32
C PRO A 127 -14.13 3.47 -13.57
N SER A 128 -12.82 3.55 -13.84
CA SER A 128 -12.18 4.79 -14.33
C SER A 128 -12.05 4.72 -15.84
N ASN A 129 -12.47 5.74 -16.60
CA ASN A 129 -12.15 6.02 -18.02
C ASN A 129 -11.46 4.87 -18.79
N ASP A 130 -12.19 3.80 -19.11
CA ASP A 130 -11.72 2.63 -19.89
C ASP A 130 -10.58 1.79 -19.27
N ARG A 131 -10.44 1.84 -17.95
CA ARG A 131 -9.31 1.30 -17.17
C ARG A 131 -9.70 0.23 -16.15
N GLY A 132 -10.86 -0.39 -16.34
CA GLY A 132 -11.33 -1.46 -15.47
C GLY A 132 -11.72 -0.95 -14.08
N THR A 133 -11.32 -1.66 -13.04
CA THR A 133 -11.60 -1.36 -11.62
C THR A 133 -10.71 -0.23 -11.08
N THR A 134 -11.28 0.62 -10.23
CA THR A 134 -10.54 1.64 -9.45
C THR A 134 -10.66 1.33 -7.96
N ALA A 135 -9.60 0.80 -7.36
CA ALA A 135 -9.56 0.47 -5.94
C ALA A 135 -8.82 1.54 -5.14
N ARG A 136 -9.37 1.98 -4.00
CA ARG A 136 -8.79 3.00 -3.12
C ARG A 136 -8.49 2.45 -1.73
N GLY A 137 -7.32 2.76 -1.21
CA GLY A 137 -6.98 2.47 0.18
C GLY A 137 -7.42 3.57 1.15
N SER A 138 -7.31 3.28 2.43
CA SER A 138 -7.55 4.18 3.57
C SER A 138 -6.30 4.96 3.98
N VAL A 139 -5.14 4.60 3.44
CA VAL A 139 -3.85 5.22 3.71
C VAL A 139 -3.06 5.50 2.42
N PRO A 140 -2.09 6.43 2.43
CA PRO A 140 -1.16 6.61 1.31
C PRO A 140 -0.29 5.37 1.09
N GLY A 141 0.14 5.16 -0.16
CA GLY A 141 0.96 4.02 -0.58
C GLY A 141 2.27 3.90 0.21
N CYS A 142 2.88 5.03 0.59
CA CYS A 142 4.07 5.07 1.42
C CYS A 142 3.93 4.32 2.76
N ARG A 143 2.72 4.26 3.34
CA ARG A 143 2.48 3.53 4.60
C ARG A 143 2.73 2.03 4.46
N PHE A 144 2.54 1.47 3.27
CA PHE A 144 2.81 0.06 3.00
C PHE A 144 4.31 -0.28 2.96
N GLY A 145 5.20 0.70 2.97
CA GLY A 145 6.65 0.47 3.01
C GLY A 145 7.20 -0.10 1.71
N ARG A 146 8.16 -1.03 1.82
CA ARG A 146 8.86 -1.63 0.66
C ARG A 146 8.33 -3.03 0.37
N ASN A 147 8.52 -3.49 -0.86
CA ASN A 147 8.13 -4.83 -1.31
C ASN A 147 6.63 -5.12 -1.13
N VAL A 148 5.77 -4.14 -1.45
CA VAL A 148 4.32 -4.29 -1.33
C VAL A 148 3.84 -5.36 -2.31
N ILE A 149 3.04 -6.30 -1.82
CA ILE A 149 2.43 -7.35 -2.63
C ILE A 149 0.98 -6.97 -2.90
N VAL A 150 0.59 -6.95 -4.17
CA VAL A 150 -0.78 -6.70 -4.58
C VAL A 150 -1.36 -7.96 -5.20
N GLU A 151 -2.48 -8.42 -4.65
CA GLU A 151 -3.23 -9.60 -5.08
C GLU A 151 -4.63 -9.19 -5.54
N PHE A 152 -5.20 -10.01 -6.42
CA PHE A 152 -6.46 -9.73 -7.09
C PHE A 152 -7.42 -10.89 -6.90
N TYR A 153 -8.66 -10.60 -6.55
CA TYR A 153 -9.69 -11.61 -6.32
C TYR A 153 -10.95 -11.30 -7.13
N ASP A 154 -11.61 -12.33 -7.62
CA ASP A 154 -12.93 -12.18 -8.24
C ASP A 154 -14.03 -12.04 -7.19
N SER A 155 -15.28 -11.85 -7.63
CA SER A 155 -16.45 -11.74 -6.75
C SER A 155 -16.75 -13.01 -5.92
N ARG A 156 -16.05 -14.12 -6.20
CA ARG A 156 -16.15 -15.38 -5.44
C ARG A 156 -14.94 -15.60 -4.52
N GLY A 157 -14.05 -14.61 -4.40
CA GLY A 157 -12.84 -14.70 -3.58
C GLY A 157 -11.75 -15.59 -4.18
N ARG A 158 -11.79 -15.88 -5.49
CA ARG A 158 -10.75 -16.66 -6.17
C ARG A 158 -9.67 -15.73 -6.72
N ILE A 159 -8.40 -16.14 -6.63
CA ILE A 159 -7.29 -15.35 -7.13
C ILE A 159 -7.35 -15.21 -8.66
N VAL A 160 -7.16 -13.99 -9.14
CA VAL A 160 -7.20 -13.63 -10.57
C VAL A 160 -5.76 -13.55 -11.07
N PRO A 161 -5.35 -14.40 -12.04
CA PRO A 161 -3.98 -14.38 -12.55
C PRO A 161 -3.72 -13.14 -13.41
N ILE A 162 -2.49 -12.68 -13.43
CA ILE A 162 -1.95 -11.73 -14.41
C ILE A 162 -1.74 -12.50 -15.72
N VAL A 163 -1.83 -11.83 -16.88
CA VAL A 163 -1.69 -12.49 -18.20
C VAL A 163 -0.39 -13.26 -18.41
N ASN A 164 0.66 -12.96 -17.63
CA ASN A 164 1.94 -13.69 -17.62
C ASN A 164 1.94 -14.95 -16.72
N GLY A 165 0.80 -15.32 -16.13
CA GLY A 165 0.65 -16.46 -15.23
C GLY A 165 1.03 -16.20 -13.77
N ASN A 166 1.50 -14.99 -13.43
CA ASN A 166 1.75 -14.63 -12.03
C ASN A 166 0.43 -14.31 -11.31
N TYR A 167 0.41 -14.47 -9.99
CA TYR A 167 -0.79 -14.23 -9.17
C TYR A 167 -0.73 -12.96 -8.31
N ARG A 168 0.40 -12.25 -8.38
CA ARG A 168 0.67 -11.07 -7.57
C ARG A 168 1.58 -10.10 -8.28
N VAL A 169 1.44 -8.82 -7.95
CA VAL A 169 2.33 -7.74 -8.38
C VAL A 169 3.17 -7.34 -7.19
N GLN A 170 4.48 -7.19 -7.39
CA GLN A 170 5.36 -6.62 -6.38
C GLN A 170 5.67 -5.17 -6.72
N VAL A 171 5.32 -4.25 -5.83
CA VAL A 171 5.72 -2.84 -5.88
C VAL A 171 6.96 -2.68 -5.00
N PRO A 172 8.16 -2.40 -5.57
CA PRO A 172 9.40 -2.36 -4.81
C PRO A 172 9.39 -1.35 -3.65
N ASP A 173 8.72 -0.22 -3.86
CA ASP A 173 8.56 0.85 -2.90
C ASP A 173 7.15 1.43 -3.01
N GLY A 174 6.38 1.33 -1.93
CA GLY A 174 5.00 1.83 -1.85
C GLY A 174 4.89 3.35 -2.03
N CYS A 175 5.98 4.10 -1.88
CA CYS A 175 6.05 5.53 -2.19
C CYS A 175 6.22 5.83 -3.68
N GLN A 176 6.61 4.85 -4.49
CA GLN A 176 6.88 5.05 -5.91
C GLN A 176 5.69 4.62 -6.75
N ARG A 177 5.44 5.35 -7.85
CA ARG A 177 4.48 4.91 -8.86
C ARG A 177 5.01 3.65 -9.54
N ALA A 178 4.16 2.64 -9.68
CA ALA A 178 4.47 1.41 -10.41
C ALA A 178 3.36 1.12 -11.41
N GLU A 179 3.72 0.69 -12.61
CA GLU A 179 2.78 0.43 -13.69
C GLU A 179 3.30 -0.69 -14.58
N PHE A 180 2.40 -1.53 -15.07
CA PHE A 180 2.67 -2.39 -16.22
C PHE A 180 1.44 -2.49 -17.11
N ARG A 181 1.71 -2.77 -18.39
CA ARG A 181 0.71 -3.07 -19.41
C ARG A 181 1.24 -4.23 -20.24
N LEU A 182 0.42 -5.25 -20.40
CA LEU A 182 0.74 -6.47 -21.12
C LEU A 182 -0.21 -6.68 -22.30
#